data_AF-A0A2P6QZ08-F1
#
_entry.id   AF-A0A2P6QZ08-F1
#
_cell.length_a   1.000
_cell.length_b   1.000
_cell.length_c   1.000
_cell.angle_alpha   90.00
_cell.angle_beta   90.00
_cell.angle_gamma   90.00
#
_symmetry.space_group_name_H-M   'P 1'
#
loop_
_entity.id
_entity.type
_entity.pdbx_description
1 polymer ?
#
loop_
_entity_poly.entity_id
_entity_poly.type
_entity_poly.pdbx_seq_one_letter_code
_entity_poly.pdbx_strand_id
1 'polypeptide(L)'
;MRTSSMCYSNFQVPKFCKTLRYLVPSIRLASLGRTWAQNFKVLTTSSTTHESSANCFRSIQYSDAQAKIILDDKIVKPPPVNVLVFDIETTGLHPKKGGIIEIAFRDVQGGKNSCFQTLVNPEQDVPNSDIHGIRTVMVRRTDVPTMKELIPFLLQYIQSRQVLGGQVLLAAHNARRFDVPFLIEAFRRCSLDIPHDLLFLDTLPLAREVMKLYGPKASRKLSLQALGEFYRIPLEGSAHRAMTDVNLLTSILANMISDLKLGSTDLLQRTFKASDVNNSKKNEKKS
;
A
#
# COMPACT_ATOMS: atom_id res chain seq x y z
N MET A 1 37.38 2.67 -30.32
CA MET A 1 36.68 1.45 -30.80
C MET A 1 36.44 0.53 -29.61
N ARG A 2 35.27 -0.12 -29.58
CA ARG A 2 34.71 -1.06 -28.59
C ARG A 2 33.71 -0.45 -27.59
N THR A 3 32.53 -0.19 -28.15
CA THR A 3 31.24 -0.41 -27.51
C THR A 3 31.10 -1.88 -27.10
N SER A 4 30.56 -2.14 -25.92
CA SER A 4 29.99 -3.45 -25.59
C SER A 4 28.59 -3.25 -25.02
N SER A 5 27.62 -3.36 -25.92
CA SER A 5 26.22 -3.61 -25.62
C SER A 5 26.07 -5.04 -25.10
N MET A 6 25.34 -5.24 -24.00
CA MET A 6 24.56 -6.46 -23.80
C MET A 6 23.20 -6.10 -23.22
N CYS A 7 22.24 -5.92 -24.12
CA CYS A 7 20.83 -6.16 -23.83
C CYS A 7 20.65 -7.68 -23.66
N TYR A 8 20.01 -8.10 -22.57
CA TYR A 8 19.09 -9.24 -22.60
C TYR A 8 17.92 -8.96 -21.66
N SER A 9 16.88 -8.43 -22.26
CA SER A 9 15.49 -8.62 -21.88
C SER A 9 15.18 -10.11 -21.76
N ASN A 10 14.68 -10.56 -20.61
CA ASN A 10 13.77 -11.71 -20.51
C ASN A 10 13.19 -11.76 -19.09
N PHE A 11 12.19 -10.92 -18.83
CA PHE A 11 11.19 -11.25 -17.83
C PHE A 11 9.87 -11.37 -18.58
N GLN A 12 9.34 -12.61 -18.63
CA GLN A 12 7.99 -12.86 -19.09
C GLN A 12 7.05 -12.12 -18.14
N VAL A 13 6.35 -11.12 -18.68
CA VAL A 13 5.01 -10.78 -18.21
C VAL A 13 4.29 -12.10 -17.98
N PRO A 14 3.79 -12.43 -16.77
CA PRO A 14 3.06 -13.66 -16.55
C PRO A 14 1.99 -13.79 -17.64
N LYS A 15 1.97 -14.89 -18.38
CA LYS A 15 0.95 -15.12 -19.42
C LYS A 15 -0.42 -14.97 -18.77
N PHE A 16 -1.08 -13.85 -19.07
CA PHE A 16 -2.35 -13.45 -18.48
C PHE A 16 -3.46 -14.43 -18.91
N CYS A 17 -4.01 -15.17 -17.94
CA CYS A 17 -5.24 -15.92 -18.15
C CYS A 17 -6.42 -14.96 -18.03
N LYS A 18 -7.09 -14.69 -19.15
CA LYS A 18 -8.21 -13.75 -19.26
C LYS A 18 -9.54 -14.44 -18.94
N THR A 19 -10.02 -14.32 -17.71
CA THR A 19 -11.46 -14.49 -17.43
C THR A 19 -11.86 -13.80 -16.12
N LEU A 20 -12.49 -12.63 -16.20
CA LEU A 20 -13.31 -12.06 -15.13
C LEU A 20 -14.76 -12.09 -15.62
N ARG A 21 -15.42 -13.23 -15.43
CA ARG A 21 -16.89 -13.26 -15.40
C ARG A 21 -17.30 -13.12 -13.95
N TYR A 22 -18.01 -12.03 -13.65
CA TYR A 22 -18.71 -11.85 -12.39
C TYR A 22 -19.73 -12.98 -12.24
N LEU A 23 -19.45 -13.92 -11.35
CA LEU A 23 -20.46 -14.72 -10.70
C LEU A 23 -20.28 -14.45 -9.21
N VAL A 24 -21.29 -13.80 -8.64
CA VAL A 24 -21.51 -13.72 -7.20
C VAL A 24 -22.28 -14.98 -6.82
N PRO A 25 -21.71 -15.92 -6.06
CA PRO A 25 -22.52 -16.71 -5.15
C PRO A 25 -22.27 -16.19 -3.73
N SER A 26 -23.37 -15.87 -3.05
CA SER A 26 -23.42 -15.74 -1.61
C SER A 26 -22.82 -17.01 -0.98
N ILE A 27 -21.56 -16.94 -0.55
CA ILE A 27 -20.90 -18.03 0.16
C ILE A 27 -20.68 -17.54 1.59
N ARG A 28 -21.56 -18.00 2.51
CA ARG A 28 -21.22 -18.12 3.92
C ARG A 28 -20.13 -19.20 4.04
N LEU A 29 -18.87 -18.81 4.16
CA LEU A 29 -17.81 -19.73 4.55
C LEU A 29 -17.68 -19.72 6.08
N ALA A 30 -18.21 -20.78 6.67
CA ALA A 30 -17.85 -21.20 8.01
C ALA A 30 -16.34 -21.49 8.09
N SER A 31 -15.79 -21.18 9.27
CA SER A 31 -14.42 -21.43 9.74
C SER A 31 -13.66 -22.59 9.10
N LEU A 32 -12.43 -22.32 8.63
CA LEU A 32 -11.23 -23.15 8.81
C LEU A 32 -10.00 -22.45 8.18
N GLY A 33 -9.23 -21.74 9.02
CA GLY A 33 -7.76 -21.60 8.96
C GLY A 33 -7.00 -21.22 7.68
N ARG A 34 -7.62 -20.72 6.61
CA ARG A 34 -6.91 -20.36 5.35
C ARG A 34 -6.81 -18.84 5.14
N THR A 35 -5.63 -18.38 4.75
CA THR A 35 -5.33 -16.96 4.48
C THR A 35 -5.91 -16.50 3.13
N TRP A 36 -6.19 -15.20 2.94
CA TRP A 36 -6.71 -14.65 1.69
C TRP A 36 -5.86 -15.00 0.47
N ALA A 37 -4.54 -15.07 0.65
CA ALA A 37 -3.59 -15.47 -0.38
C ALA A 37 -3.87 -16.88 -0.93
N GLN A 38 -4.42 -17.78 -0.12
CA GLN A 38 -4.75 -19.13 -0.53
C GLN A 38 -6.09 -19.21 -1.28
N ASN A 39 -7.05 -18.34 -0.96
CA ASN A 39 -8.37 -18.33 -1.59
C ASN A 39 -8.37 -17.76 -3.03
N PHE A 40 -7.41 -16.90 -3.37
CA PHE A 40 -7.32 -16.31 -4.71
C PHE A 40 -6.95 -17.33 -5.81
N LYS A 41 -6.27 -18.43 -5.45
CA LYS A 41 -5.85 -19.48 -6.41
C LYS A 41 -7.03 -20.22 -7.05
N VAL A 42 -8.17 -20.30 -6.36
CA VAL A 42 -9.37 -21.05 -6.79
C VAL A 42 -10.16 -20.34 -7.89
N LEU A 43 -10.01 -19.02 -8.05
CA LEU A 43 -10.81 -18.21 -8.99
C LEU A 43 -10.30 -18.21 -10.45
N THR A 44 -9.24 -18.96 -10.78
CA THR A 44 -8.49 -18.81 -12.04
C THR A 44 -8.72 -19.89 -13.11
N THR A 45 -9.73 -20.76 -12.99
CA THR A 45 -9.98 -21.82 -13.99
C THR A 45 -11.28 -21.63 -14.78
N SER A 46 -11.19 -21.07 -15.99
CA SER A 46 -11.94 -21.49 -17.20
C SER A 46 -11.64 -20.57 -18.39
N SER A 47 -11.32 -21.18 -19.53
CA SER A 47 -10.74 -20.58 -20.75
C SER A 47 -11.77 -20.17 -21.80
N THR A 48 -11.57 -19.03 -22.48
CA THR A 48 -11.77 -18.88 -23.95
C THR A 48 -11.16 -17.58 -24.47
N THR A 49 -10.63 -17.64 -25.69
CA THR A 49 -9.70 -16.70 -26.34
C THR A 49 -10.38 -15.47 -26.95
N HIS A 50 -9.80 -14.27 -26.72
CA HIS A 50 -9.71 -13.19 -27.73
C HIS A 50 -8.53 -12.26 -27.42
N GLU A 51 -7.67 -12.09 -28.41
CA GLU A 51 -6.47 -11.25 -28.46
C GLU A 51 -6.83 -9.78 -28.72
N SER A 52 -6.80 -8.89 -27.71
CA SER A 52 -6.62 -7.43 -27.93
C SER A 52 -6.40 -6.58 -26.64
N SER A 53 -5.73 -7.08 -25.59
CA SER A 53 -5.56 -6.28 -24.35
C SER A 53 -4.13 -6.24 -23.77
N ALA A 54 -3.12 -6.59 -24.57
CA ALA A 54 -1.72 -6.59 -24.15
C ALA A 54 -1.07 -5.18 -24.02
N ASN A 55 -1.87 -4.10 -24.00
CA ASN A 55 -1.42 -2.72 -23.81
C ASN A 55 -1.93 -2.09 -22.49
N CYS A 56 -2.44 -2.91 -21.56
CA CYS A 56 -3.23 -2.49 -20.42
C CYS A 56 -2.37 -1.77 -19.35
N PHE A 57 -2.58 -0.46 -19.20
CA PHE A 57 -2.03 0.45 -18.17
C PHE A 57 -0.51 0.63 -18.10
N ARG A 58 0.04 1.42 -19.04
CA ARG A 58 1.44 1.87 -19.00
C ARG A 58 1.77 2.82 -17.84
N SER A 59 0.76 3.34 -17.13
CA SER A 59 0.97 4.19 -15.95
C SER A 59 1.47 3.41 -14.73
N ILE A 60 1.29 2.09 -14.71
CA ILE A 60 1.78 1.25 -13.61
C ILE A 60 3.29 1.10 -13.76
N GLN A 61 4.01 1.57 -12.75
CA GLN A 61 5.46 1.56 -12.72
C GLN A 61 5.96 0.67 -11.59
N TYR A 62 7.01 -0.08 -11.90
CA TYR A 62 7.76 -0.87 -10.94
C TYR A 62 9.21 -0.41 -10.95
N SER A 63 9.84 -0.40 -9.78
CA SER A 63 11.27 -0.12 -9.66
C SER A 63 11.88 -0.91 -8.52
N ASP A 64 13.20 -1.06 -8.59
CA ASP A 64 13.99 -1.73 -7.57
C ASP A 64 14.41 -0.71 -6.51
N ALA A 65 14.45 -1.14 -5.26
CA ALA A 65 14.98 -0.36 -4.14
C ALA A 65 15.85 -1.23 -3.25
N GLN A 66 16.77 -0.58 -2.54
CA GLN A 66 17.57 -1.26 -1.51
C GLN A 66 16.72 -1.48 -0.25
N ALA A 67 17.06 -2.56 0.46
CA ALA A 67 16.51 -2.86 1.78
C ALA A 67 16.80 -1.70 2.75
N LYS A 68 15.80 -1.29 3.55
CA LYS A 68 15.95 -0.23 4.56
C LYS A 68 15.63 -0.70 5.98
N ILE A 69 14.92 -1.81 6.14
CA ILE A 69 14.56 -2.34 7.45
C ILE A 69 14.97 -3.80 7.49
N ILE A 70 15.83 -4.15 8.46
CA ILE A 70 16.16 -5.52 8.81
C ILE A 70 15.60 -5.73 10.21
N LEU A 71 14.55 -6.54 10.33
CA LEU A 71 13.98 -6.92 11.63
C LEU A 71 14.88 -8.05 12.20
N ASP A 72 15.74 -7.72 13.16
CA ASP A 72 16.69 -8.68 13.77
C ASP A 72 15.99 -9.45 14.90
N ASP A 73 15.44 -10.62 14.58
CA ASP A 73 14.75 -11.47 15.55
C ASP A 73 15.78 -12.27 16.38
N LYS A 74 16.22 -11.70 17.50
CA LYS A 74 16.99 -12.43 18.50
C LYS A 74 16.02 -13.25 19.37
N ILE A 75 16.18 -14.58 19.33
CA ILE A 75 15.79 -15.59 20.36
C ILE A 75 14.57 -16.48 20.05
N VAL A 76 13.56 -16.07 19.27
CA VAL A 76 12.46 -16.94 18.82
C VAL A 76 12.17 -16.57 17.37
N LYS A 77 11.88 -17.52 16.46
CA LYS A 77 11.45 -17.17 15.08
C LYS A 77 9.95 -16.82 15.11
N PRO A 78 9.54 -15.54 15.24
CA PRO A 78 8.15 -15.18 14.96
C PRO A 78 7.80 -15.55 13.51
N PRO A 79 6.51 -15.65 13.16
CA PRO A 79 6.14 -15.76 11.76
C PRO A 79 6.76 -14.60 10.98
N PRO A 80 7.41 -14.85 9.83
CA PRO A 80 8.12 -13.80 9.10
C PRO A 80 7.14 -12.70 8.69
N VAL A 81 7.52 -11.45 8.94
CA VAL A 81 6.71 -10.28 8.60
C VAL A 81 7.40 -9.52 7.49
N ASN A 82 6.66 -9.21 6.44
CA ASN A 82 7.07 -8.21 5.46
C ASN A 82 6.24 -6.94 5.62
N VAL A 83 6.88 -5.78 5.53
CA VAL A 83 6.22 -4.48 5.62
C VAL A 83 6.25 -3.83 4.25
N LEU A 84 5.07 -3.49 3.74
CA LEU A 84 4.92 -2.62 2.58
C LEU A 84 4.47 -1.24 3.08
N VAL A 85 5.34 -0.26 2.92
CA VAL A 85 4.97 1.14 3.17
C VAL A 85 4.17 1.64 1.98
N PHE A 86 3.05 2.32 2.22
CA PHE A 86 2.21 2.85 1.16
C PHE A 86 1.69 4.24 1.52
N ASP A 87 1.28 4.97 0.50
CA ASP A 87 0.67 6.30 0.60
C ASP A 87 -0.30 6.48 -0.58
N ILE A 88 -1.32 7.31 -0.39
CA ILE A 88 -2.29 7.68 -1.42
C ILE A 88 -2.43 9.18 -1.56
N GLU A 89 -2.58 9.64 -2.80
CA GLU A 89 -3.12 10.97 -3.07
C GLU A 89 -4.60 10.86 -3.42
N THR A 90 -5.38 11.88 -3.05
CA THR A 90 -6.85 11.85 -3.17
C THR A 90 -7.42 13.19 -3.66
N THR A 91 -8.63 13.16 -4.24
CA THR A 91 -9.34 14.38 -4.68
C THR A 91 -9.90 15.25 -3.55
N GLY A 92 -9.69 14.87 -2.29
CA GLY A 92 -10.19 15.59 -1.11
C GLY A 92 -10.07 14.78 0.17
N LEU A 93 -10.57 15.29 1.30
CA LEU A 93 -10.32 14.70 2.62
C LEU A 93 -11.36 13.67 3.09
N HIS A 94 -12.44 13.48 2.33
CA HIS A 94 -13.57 12.64 2.74
C HIS A 94 -13.74 11.42 1.84
N PRO A 95 -13.48 10.19 2.31
CA PRO A 95 -13.52 8.97 1.50
C PRO A 95 -14.81 8.80 0.68
N LYS A 96 -15.98 9.07 1.30
CA LYS A 96 -17.29 8.91 0.65
C LYS A 96 -17.50 9.82 -0.56
N LYS A 97 -16.83 10.98 -0.62
CA LYS A 97 -16.96 11.96 -1.70
C LYS A 97 -15.73 11.97 -2.61
N GLY A 98 -14.55 11.79 -2.04
CA GLY A 98 -13.28 11.77 -2.76
C GLY A 98 -13.02 10.45 -3.49
N GLY A 99 -11.91 10.42 -4.21
CA GLY A 99 -11.36 9.24 -4.88
C GLY A 99 -9.85 9.25 -4.82
N ILE A 100 -9.24 8.07 -4.91
CA ILE A 100 -7.79 7.90 -4.98
C ILE A 100 -7.33 8.29 -6.38
N ILE A 101 -6.24 9.06 -6.47
CA ILE A 101 -5.68 9.57 -7.73
C ILE A 101 -4.22 9.19 -7.96
N GLU A 102 -3.51 8.79 -6.90
CA GLU A 102 -2.19 8.19 -6.97
C GLU A 102 -2.09 7.18 -5.82
N ILE A 103 -1.39 6.08 -6.06
CA ILE A 103 -1.06 5.12 -5.03
C ILE A 103 0.37 4.64 -5.24
N ALA A 104 1.12 4.55 -4.15
CA ALA A 104 2.49 4.06 -4.13
C ALA A 104 2.68 3.03 -3.03
N PHE A 105 3.54 2.04 -3.29
CA PHE A 105 4.00 1.05 -2.33
C PHE A 105 5.52 0.88 -2.44
N ARG A 106 6.15 0.62 -1.30
CA ARG A 106 7.54 0.17 -1.20
C ARG A 106 7.66 -0.98 -0.21
N ASP A 107 8.23 -2.07 -0.67
CA ASP A 107 8.71 -3.17 0.15
C ASP A 107 9.99 -2.75 0.88
N VAL A 108 9.97 -2.82 2.21
CA VAL A 108 11.09 -2.40 3.05
C VAL A 108 12.30 -3.35 2.95
N GLN A 109 12.08 -4.59 2.52
CA GLN A 109 13.14 -5.56 2.22
C GLN A 109 13.82 -5.27 0.88
N GLY A 110 13.24 -4.41 0.05
CA GLY A 110 13.80 -4.03 -1.25
C GLY A 110 13.81 -5.19 -2.25
N GLY A 111 14.75 -5.12 -3.20
CA GLY A 111 14.90 -6.11 -4.27
C GLY A 111 14.10 -5.77 -5.53
N LYS A 112 13.92 -6.78 -6.38
CA LYS A 112 13.32 -6.57 -7.70
C LYS A 112 11.86 -6.14 -7.60
N ASN A 113 11.50 -5.08 -8.33
CA ASN A 113 10.17 -4.50 -8.36
C ASN A 113 9.63 -4.20 -6.95
N SER A 114 10.49 -3.91 -5.97
CA SER A 114 10.10 -3.66 -4.59
C SER A 114 9.26 -2.40 -4.43
N CYS A 115 9.23 -1.55 -5.44
CA CYS A 115 8.38 -0.39 -5.51
C CYS A 115 7.30 -0.58 -6.58
N PHE A 116 6.10 -0.10 -6.28
CA PHE A 116 4.95 -0.02 -7.18
C PHE A 116 4.36 1.38 -7.09
N GLN A 117 4.07 2.02 -8.21
CA GLN A 117 3.30 3.27 -8.21
C GLN A 117 2.44 3.39 -9.46
N THR A 118 1.31 4.08 -9.32
CA THR A 118 0.48 4.46 -10.47
C THR A 118 -0.40 5.66 -10.11
N LEU A 119 -0.69 6.48 -11.12
CA LEU A 119 -1.89 7.31 -11.09
C LEU A 119 -3.15 6.42 -11.13
N VAL A 120 -4.27 6.98 -10.69
CA VAL A 120 -5.57 6.33 -10.69
C VAL A 120 -6.60 7.30 -11.23
N ASN A 121 -7.45 6.83 -12.13
CA ASN A 121 -8.61 7.58 -12.59
C ASN A 121 -9.71 7.49 -11.51
N PRO A 122 -10.05 8.59 -10.81
CA PRO A 122 -11.06 8.56 -9.76
C PRO A 122 -12.49 8.63 -10.33
N GLU A 123 -12.64 8.66 -11.66
CA GLU A 123 -13.90 8.86 -12.40
C GLU A 123 -14.60 10.19 -12.04
N GLN A 124 -13.82 11.19 -11.64
CA GLN A 124 -14.27 12.54 -11.30
C GLN A 124 -13.14 13.56 -11.50
N ASP A 125 -13.43 14.83 -11.32
CA ASP A 125 -12.44 15.90 -11.38
C ASP A 125 -11.55 15.96 -10.14
N VAL A 126 -10.35 16.53 -10.31
CA VAL A 126 -9.34 16.70 -9.26
C VAL A 126 -9.26 18.20 -8.91
N PRO A 127 -9.98 18.67 -7.87
CA PRO A 127 -10.08 20.09 -7.55
C PRO A 127 -8.85 20.64 -6.79
N ASN A 128 -8.06 19.77 -6.16
CA ASN A 128 -6.98 20.11 -5.24
C ASN A 128 -5.58 19.93 -5.85
N SER A 129 -5.45 20.12 -7.17
CA SER A 129 -4.21 19.87 -7.89
C SER A 129 -3.01 20.68 -7.41
N ASP A 130 -3.23 21.80 -6.71
CA ASP A 130 -2.14 22.63 -6.17
C ASP A 130 -1.41 21.96 -5.00
N ILE A 131 -2.02 20.96 -4.35
CA ILE A 131 -1.42 20.23 -3.22
C ILE A 131 -0.39 19.22 -3.73
N HIS A 132 -0.80 18.36 -4.66
CA HIS A 132 -0.01 17.19 -5.09
C HIS A 132 0.48 17.29 -6.55
N GLY A 133 0.12 18.35 -7.27
CA GLY A 133 0.54 18.59 -8.66
C GLY A 133 -0.15 17.70 -9.72
N ILE A 134 -1.16 16.90 -9.33
CA ILE A 134 -1.85 15.98 -10.25
C ILE A 134 -3.12 16.68 -10.76
N ARG A 135 -3.22 16.86 -12.07
CA ARG A 135 -4.37 17.50 -12.71
C ARG A 135 -5.37 16.47 -13.22
N THR A 136 -6.64 16.86 -13.35
CA THR A 136 -7.70 16.02 -13.95
C THR A 136 -7.28 15.40 -15.29
N VAL A 137 -6.59 16.18 -16.14
CA VAL A 137 -6.12 15.71 -17.45
C VAL A 137 -5.11 14.56 -17.36
N MET A 138 -4.35 14.45 -16.26
CA MET A 138 -3.37 13.38 -16.06
C MET A 138 -4.07 12.06 -15.71
N VAL A 139 -5.04 12.12 -14.79
CA VAL A 139 -5.75 10.92 -14.31
C VAL A 139 -6.79 10.39 -15.30
N ARG A 140 -7.25 11.22 -16.25
CA ARG A 140 -8.19 10.81 -17.30
C ARG A 140 -7.52 10.23 -18.56
N ARG A 141 -6.20 10.07 -18.58
CA ARG A 141 -5.51 9.43 -19.70
C ARG A 141 -5.96 7.97 -19.83
N THR A 142 -5.99 7.46 -21.06
CA THR A 142 -6.46 6.10 -21.37
C THR A 142 -5.56 5.00 -20.81
N ASP A 143 -4.31 5.32 -20.48
CA ASP A 143 -3.35 4.39 -19.90
C ASP A 143 -3.31 4.43 -18.36
N VAL A 144 -4.18 5.21 -17.73
CA VAL A 144 -4.34 5.30 -16.27
C VAL A 144 -5.56 4.46 -15.83
N PRO A 145 -5.39 3.48 -14.94
CA PRO A 145 -6.48 2.59 -14.53
C PRO A 145 -7.47 3.29 -13.60
N THR A 146 -8.72 2.90 -13.69
CA THR A 146 -9.71 3.12 -12.62
C THR A 146 -9.38 2.23 -11.40
N MET A 147 -9.94 2.55 -10.23
CA MET A 147 -9.80 1.66 -9.05
C MET A 147 -10.30 0.23 -9.33
N LYS A 148 -11.38 0.09 -10.10
CA LYS A 148 -11.95 -1.22 -10.47
C LYS A 148 -10.95 -2.08 -11.24
N GLU A 149 -10.22 -1.47 -12.17
CA GLU A 149 -9.19 -2.14 -12.97
C GLU A 149 -7.92 -2.40 -12.17
N LEU A 150 -7.60 -1.51 -11.23
CA LEU A 150 -6.36 -1.54 -10.45
C LEU A 150 -6.39 -2.55 -9.29
N ILE A 151 -7.53 -2.76 -8.62
CA ILE A 151 -7.64 -3.64 -7.44
C ILE A 151 -7.03 -5.03 -7.65
N PRO A 152 -7.31 -5.76 -8.77
CA PRO A 152 -6.68 -7.06 -9.01
C PRO A 152 -5.15 -7.02 -9.06
N PHE A 153 -4.56 -5.96 -9.62
CA PHE A 153 -3.11 -5.80 -9.68
C PHE A 153 -2.51 -5.44 -8.32
N LEU A 154 -3.20 -4.60 -7.54
CA LEU A 154 -2.79 -4.27 -6.18
C LEU A 154 -2.76 -5.52 -5.29
N LEU A 155 -3.82 -6.31 -5.30
CA LEU A 155 -3.89 -7.54 -4.50
C LEU A 155 -2.81 -8.55 -4.91
N GLN A 156 -2.57 -8.73 -6.22
CA GLN A 156 -1.49 -9.58 -6.70
C GLN A 156 -0.12 -9.06 -6.30
N TYR A 157 0.11 -7.74 -6.38
CA TYR A 157 1.35 -7.13 -5.93
C TYR A 157 1.59 -7.39 -4.44
N ILE A 158 0.62 -7.07 -3.59
CA ILE A 158 0.71 -7.30 -2.13
C ILE A 158 0.96 -8.78 -1.84
N GLN A 159 0.24 -9.69 -2.52
CA GLN A 159 0.41 -11.13 -2.35
C GLN A 159 1.81 -11.60 -2.74
N SER A 160 2.37 -11.07 -3.83
CA SER A 160 3.72 -11.42 -4.28
C SER A 160 4.83 -11.07 -3.27
N ARG A 161 4.52 -10.19 -2.29
CA ARG A 161 5.44 -9.77 -1.22
C ARG A 161 5.27 -10.59 0.06
N GLN A 162 4.35 -11.54 0.07
CA GLN A 162 4.18 -12.42 1.21
C GLN A 162 5.33 -13.41 1.31
N VAL A 163 5.97 -13.43 2.48
CA VAL A 163 6.98 -14.43 2.83
C VAL A 163 6.27 -15.75 3.17
N LEU A 164 6.88 -16.89 2.82
CA LEU A 164 6.30 -18.20 3.09
C LEU A 164 6.04 -18.40 4.59
N GLY A 165 4.80 -18.73 4.95
CA GLY A 165 4.38 -18.85 6.35
C GLY A 165 4.29 -17.52 7.12
N GLY A 166 4.40 -16.39 6.40
CA GLY A 166 4.44 -15.05 6.95
C GLY A 166 3.22 -14.19 6.63
N GLN A 167 3.27 -12.95 7.10
CA GLN A 167 2.23 -11.94 6.89
C GLN A 167 2.81 -10.69 6.19
N VAL A 168 1.95 -9.99 5.46
CA VAL A 168 2.27 -8.68 4.87
C VAL A 168 1.52 -7.60 5.65
N LEU A 169 2.26 -6.59 6.11
CA LEU A 169 1.71 -5.41 6.79
C LEU A 169 1.74 -4.22 5.84
N LEU A 170 0.61 -3.55 5.69
CA LEU A 170 0.55 -2.29 4.96
C LEU A 170 0.70 -1.13 5.93
N ALA A 171 1.86 -0.48 5.91
CA ALA A 171 2.18 0.65 6.78
C ALA A 171 1.94 1.99 6.07
N ALA A 172 1.15 2.87 6.68
CA ALA A 172 0.97 4.25 6.22
C ALA A 172 0.96 5.21 7.42
N HIS A 173 1.14 6.50 7.17
CA HIS A 173 1.16 7.51 8.23
C HIS A 173 -0.23 8.11 8.42
N ASN A 174 -0.80 7.98 9.63
CA ASN A 174 -2.21 8.30 9.91
C ASN A 174 -3.20 7.39 9.15
N ALA A 175 -2.74 6.17 8.83
CA ALA A 175 -3.44 5.18 8.01
C ALA A 175 -4.89 4.93 8.46
N ARG A 176 -5.11 4.83 9.79
CA ARG A 176 -6.41 4.47 10.35
C ARG A 176 -7.46 5.54 10.09
N ARG A 177 -7.05 6.82 10.01
CA ARG A 177 -7.96 7.97 9.84
C ARG A 177 -8.04 8.46 8.40
N PHE A 178 -7.07 8.13 7.55
CA PHE A 178 -7.00 8.65 6.19
C PHE A 178 -6.96 7.54 5.12
N ASP A 179 -5.81 6.91 4.91
CA ASP A 179 -5.56 6.01 3.78
C ASP A 179 -6.50 4.79 3.75
N VAL A 180 -6.64 4.11 4.90
CA VAL A 180 -7.45 2.89 4.99
C VAL A 180 -8.93 3.17 4.76
N PRO A 181 -9.55 4.22 5.34
CA PRO A 181 -10.90 4.64 4.95
C PRO A 181 -11.11 4.87 3.44
N PHE A 182 -10.13 5.44 2.73
CA PHE A 182 -10.19 5.61 1.28
C PHE A 182 -10.11 4.28 0.54
N LEU A 183 -9.20 3.38 0.94
CA LEU A 183 -9.13 2.03 0.37
C LEU A 183 -10.44 1.26 0.60
N ILE A 184 -11.01 1.30 1.81
CA ILE A 184 -12.29 0.64 2.12
C ILE A 184 -13.39 1.12 1.17
N GLU A 185 -13.50 2.45 1.00
CA GLU A 185 -14.53 3.03 0.15
C GLU A 185 -14.29 2.73 -1.34
N ALA A 186 -13.04 2.71 -1.80
CA ALA A 186 -12.69 2.35 -3.17
C ALA A 186 -13.04 0.89 -3.49
N PHE A 187 -12.74 -0.05 -2.58
CA PHE A 187 -13.15 -1.45 -2.72
C PHE A 187 -14.68 -1.58 -2.70
N ARG A 188 -15.34 -0.89 -1.75
CA ARG A 188 -16.80 -0.92 -1.62
C ARG A 188 -17.52 -0.41 -2.88
N ARG A 189 -17.02 0.66 -3.51
CA ARG A 189 -17.55 1.17 -4.79
C ARG A 189 -17.43 0.17 -5.92
N CYS A 190 -16.45 -0.73 -5.85
CA CYS A 190 -16.27 -1.84 -6.78
C CYS A 190 -17.04 -3.11 -6.37
N SER A 191 -17.91 -3.03 -5.35
CA SER A 191 -18.60 -4.19 -4.75
C SER A 191 -17.66 -5.29 -4.26
N LEU A 192 -16.49 -4.88 -3.75
CA LEU A 192 -15.49 -5.76 -3.14
C LEU A 192 -15.27 -5.33 -1.69
N ASP A 193 -14.81 -6.28 -0.88
CA ASP A 193 -14.29 -6.01 0.46
C ASP A 193 -12.77 -6.13 0.46
N ILE A 194 -12.11 -5.36 1.33
CA ILE A 194 -10.69 -5.59 1.62
C ILE A 194 -10.54 -6.98 2.26
N PRO A 195 -9.54 -7.79 1.86
CA PRO A 195 -9.30 -9.08 2.49
C PRO A 195 -9.21 -8.99 4.02
N HIS A 196 -10.00 -9.81 4.71
CA HIS A 196 -10.23 -9.72 6.17
C HIS A 196 -8.98 -9.94 7.05
N ASP A 197 -7.95 -10.54 6.49
CA ASP A 197 -6.67 -10.88 7.10
C ASP A 197 -5.50 -10.05 6.51
N LEU A 198 -5.80 -9.03 5.70
CA LEU A 198 -4.86 -7.97 5.39
C LEU A 198 -4.69 -7.05 6.61
N LEU A 199 -3.45 -6.90 7.05
CA LEU A 199 -3.10 -6.13 8.24
C LEU A 199 -2.54 -4.76 7.85
N PHE A 200 -2.96 -3.74 8.60
CA PHE A 200 -2.51 -2.36 8.44
C PHE A 200 -1.74 -1.92 9.68
N LEU A 201 -0.71 -1.08 9.49
CA LEU A 201 0.05 -0.44 10.55
C LEU A 201 -0.07 1.08 10.39
N ASP A 202 -0.59 1.75 11.41
CA ASP A 202 -0.60 3.22 11.46
C ASP A 202 0.67 3.68 12.17
N THR A 203 1.52 4.44 11.49
CA THR A 203 2.80 4.90 12.04
C THR A 203 2.67 6.15 12.91
N LEU A 204 1.53 6.84 12.91
CA LEU A 204 1.33 8.06 13.71
C LEU A 204 1.36 7.78 15.23
N PRO A 205 0.76 6.69 15.76
CA PRO A 205 0.97 6.27 17.15
C PRO A 205 2.44 6.00 17.50
N LEU A 206 3.20 5.35 16.61
CA LEU A 206 4.63 5.09 16.82
C LEU A 206 5.41 6.40 16.93
N ALA A 207 5.12 7.36 16.04
CA ALA A 207 5.71 8.69 16.09
C ALA A 207 5.43 9.40 17.44
N ARG A 208 4.21 9.27 18.00
CA ARG A 208 3.90 9.82 19.33
C ARG A 208 4.72 9.18 20.43
N GLU A 209 4.91 7.86 20.37
CA GLU A 209 5.73 7.14 21.36
C GLU A 209 7.18 7.59 21.31
N VAL A 210 7.75 7.74 20.11
CA VAL A 210 9.08 8.32 19.92
C VAL A 210 9.15 9.74 20.50
N MET A 211 8.23 10.65 20.13
CA MET A 211 8.31 12.02 20.65
C MET A 211 8.21 12.06 22.19
N LYS A 212 7.45 11.15 22.81
CA LYS A 212 7.43 11.01 24.28
C LYS A 212 8.76 10.51 24.84
N LEU A 213 9.42 9.56 24.17
CA LEU A 213 10.73 9.05 24.56
C LEU A 213 11.80 10.15 24.59
N TYR A 214 11.79 11.04 23.59
CA TYR A 214 12.70 12.19 23.51
C TYR A 214 12.29 13.37 24.41
N GLY A 215 11.11 13.29 25.04
CA GLY A 215 10.64 14.24 26.04
C GLY A 215 10.33 15.64 25.50
N PRO A 216 10.29 16.67 26.37
CA PRO A 216 9.86 18.03 26.03
C PRO A 216 10.69 18.75 24.96
N LYS A 217 11.89 18.23 24.64
CA LYS A 217 12.79 18.78 23.61
C LYS A 217 12.41 18.33 22.20
N ALA A 218 11.54 17.34 22.06
CA ALA A 218 11.08 16.84 20.78
C ALA A 218 10.03 17.75 20.13
N SER A 219 9.92 17.71 18.80
CA SER A 219 8.88 18.43 18.07
C SER A 219 7.48 17.95 18.49
N ARG A 220 6.55 18.87 18.68
CA ARG A 220 5.13 18.51 18.88
C ARG A 220 4.42 18.18 17.57
N LYS A 221 5.02 18.54 16.42
CA LYS A 221 4.45 18.26 15.11
C LYS A 221 4.76 16.81 14.73
N LEU A 222 3.73 16.11 14.28
CA LEU A 222 3.81 14.69 13.92
C LEU A 222 3.53 14.45 12.44
N SER A 223 3.49 15.50 11.62
CA SER A 223 3.37 15.32 10.17
C SER A 223 4.60 14.58 9.63
N LEU A 224 4.43 13.90 8.51
CA LEU A 224 5.52 13.17 7.86
C LEU A 224 6.75 14.05 7.62
N GLN A 225 6.54 15.28 7.15
CA GLN A 225 7.59 16.28 6.94
C GLN A 225 8.32 16.65 8.24
N ALA A 226 7.58 16.92 9.33
CA ALA A 226 8.18 17.26 10.62
C ALA A 226 8.99 16.09 11.20
N LEU A 227 8.55 14.85 10.96
CA LEU A 227 9.30 13.65 11.35
C LEU A 227 10.55 13.46 10.48
N GLY A 228 10.47 13.77 9.19
CA GLY A 228 11.62 13.82 8.28
C GLY A 228 12.69 14.81 8.76
N GLU A 229 12.28 16.02 9.11
CA GLU A 229 13.16 17.05 9.69
C GLU A 229 13.77 16.59 11.02
N PHE A 230 12.96 16.02 11.91
CA PHE A 230 13.41 15.50 13.21
C PHE A 230 14.53 14.47 13.05
N TYR A 231 14.36 13.52 12.13
CA TYR A 231 15.36 12.49 11.83
C TYR A 231 16.44 12.95 10.85
N ARG A 232 16.39 14.20 10.37
CA ARG A 232 17.32 14.77 9.38
C ARG A 232 17.40 13.93 8.09
N ILE A 233 16.26 13.41 7.66
CA ILE A 233 16.13 12.63 6.41
C ILE A 233 15.87 13.63 5.28
N PRO A 234 16.71 13.68 4.24
CA PRO A 234 16.47 14.56 3.11
C PRO A 234 15.21 14.12 2.36
N LEU A 235 14.41 15.10 1.93
CA LEU A 235 13.29 14.87 1.03
C LEU A 235 13.83 14.77 -0.41
N GLU A 236 13.69 13.60 -1.03
CA GLU A 236 14.03 13.40 -2.44
C GLU A 236 12.77 13.56 -3.31
N GLY A 237 12.69 14.68 -4.04
CA GLY A 237 11.57 15.02 -4.92
C GLY A 237 10.59 16.04 -4.33
N SER A 238 9.39 16.12 -4.89
CA SER A 238 8.33 17.01 -4.39
C SER A 238 7.56 16.33 -3.28
N ALA A 239 7.31 17.04 -2.17
CA ALA A 239 6.30 16.63 -1.20
C ALA A 239 4.93 16.47 -1.88
N HIS A 240 4.05 15.65 -1.30
CA HIS A 240 2.71 15.37 -1.83
C HIS A 240 2.75 14.65 -3.18
N ARG A 241 3.69 13.71 -3.28
CA ARG A 241 3.76 12.71 -4.33
C ARG A 241 3.90 11.38 -3.62
N ALA A 242 2.99 10.46 -3.90
CA ALA A 242 2.82 9.27 -3.07
C ALA A 242 4.13 8.49 -2.87
N MET A 243 4.95 8.32 -3.93
CA MET A 243 6.21 7.58 -3.81
C MET A 243 7.31 8.34 -3.06
N THR A 244 7.35 9.68 -3.17
CA THR A 244 8.26 10.51 -2.37
C THR A 244 7.92 10.37 -0.89
N ASP A 245 6.64 10.43 -0.53
CA ASP A 245 6.16 10.28 0.83
C ASP A 245 6.36 8.84 1.35
N VAL A 246 6.15 7.82 0.52
CA VAL A 246 6.50 6.41 0.85
C VAL A 246 7.98 6.24 1.15
N ASN A 247 8.88 6.86 0.36
CA ASN A 247 10.32 6.76 0.57
C ASN A 247 10.77 7.46 1.86
N LEU A 248 10.19 8.63 2.13
CA LEU A 248 10.40 9.35 3.38
C LEU A 248 9.90 8.53 4.57
N LEU A 249 8.66 8.04 4.51
CA LEU A 249 8.05 7.23 5.56
C LEU A 249 8.81 5.93 5.81
N THR A 250 9.32 5.27 4.77
CA THR A 250 10.14 4.06 4.92
C THR A 250 11.38 4.34 5.78
N SER A 251 12.01 5.49 5.57
CA SER A 251 13.21 5.90 6.31
C SER A 251 12.87 6.33 7.75
N ILE A 252 11.76 7.03 7.95
CA ILE A 252 11.25 7.41 9.28
C ILE A 252 10.87 6.15 10.08
N LEU A 253 10.15 5.21 9.47
CA LEU A 253 9.73 3.96 10.11
C LEU A 253 10.93 3.14 10.58
N ALA A 254 12.01 3.05 9.78
CA ALA A 254 13.24 2.39 10.18
C ALA A 254 13.84 3.00 11.46
N ASN A 255 13.89 4.33 11.55
CA ASN A 255 14.38 5.03 12.75
C ASN A 255 13.44 4.81 13.96
N MET A 256 12.12 4.91 13.77
CA MET A 256 11.17 4.68 14.86
C MET A 256 11.24 3.24 15.41
N ILE A 257 11.42 2.25 14.53
CA ILE A 257 11.63 0.85 14.93
C ILE A 257 12.90 0.71 15.78
N SER A 258 13.98 1.37 15.37
CA SER A 258 15.25 1.38 16.11
C SER A 258 15.11 2.06 17.48
N ASP A 259 14.55 3.27 17.53
CA ASP A 259 14.41 4.06 18.77
C ASP A 259 13.54 3.34 19.81
N LEU A 260 12.45 2.72 19.34
CA LEU A 260 11.51 1.97 20.18
C LEU A 260 11.93 0.52 20.38
N LYS A 261 13.02 0.07 19.74
CA LYS A 261 13.54 -1.31 19.79
C LYS A 261 12.47 -2.37 19.46
N LEU A 262 11.67 -2.11 18.43
CA LEU A 262 10.55 -2.99 18.04
C LEU A 262 11.04 -4.17 17.20
N GLY A 263 10.56 -5.37 17.53
CA GLY A 263 10.69 -6.57 16.71
C GLY A 263 9.44 -6.84 15.85
N SER A 264 9.48 -7.93 15.08
CA SER A 264 8.37 -8.36 14.22
C SER A 264 7.06 -8.57 15.00
N THR A 265 7.16 -9.17 16.19
CA THR A 265 6.01 -9.42 17.08
C THR A 265 5.38 -8.12 17.58
N ASP A 266 6.18 -7.11 17.95
CA ASP A 266 5.67 -5.83 18.43
C ASP A 266 4.92 -5.09 17.32
N LEU A 267 5.45 -5.12 16.09
CA LEU A 267 4.77 -4.54 14.94
C LEU A 267 3.42 -5.22 14.70
N LEU A 268 3.37 -6.56 14.74
CA LEU A 268 2.13 -7.31 14.57
C LEU A 268 1.07 -6.95 15.62
N GLN A 269 1.45 -6.81 16.89
CA GLN A 269 0.53 -6.42 17.97
C GLN A 269 -0.05 -5.01 17.78
N ARG A 270 0.63 -4.15 17.01
CA ARG A 270 0.22 -2.77 16.72
C ARG A 270 -0.61 -2.66 15.43
N THR A 271 -0.85 -3.76 14.74
CA THR A 271 -1.64 -3.78 13.50
C THR A 271 -3.14 -3.68 13.75
N PHE A 272 -3.89 -3.41 12.69
CA PHE A 272 -5.34 -3.43 12.68
C PHE A 272 -5.89 -3.89 11.34
N LYS A 273 -7.16 -4.27 11.32
CA LYS A 273 -7.89 -4.71 10.12
C LYS A 273 -8.82 -3.62 9.62
N ALA A 274 -9.21 -3.71 8.36
CA ALA A 274 -10.20 -2.81 7.77
C ALA A 274 -11.52 -2.77 8.56
N SER A 275 -11.95 -3.90 9.14
CA SER A 275 -13.13 -4.01 9.99
C SER A 275 -13.08 -3.09 11.23
N ASP A 276 -11.88 -2.84 11.76
CA ASP A 276 -11.68 -2.09 13.00
C ASP A 276 -11.91 -0.59 12.80
N VAL A 277 -11.79 -0.10 11.56
CA VAL A 277 -12.04 1.29 11.16
C VAL A 277 -13.54 1.60 11.13
N ASN A 278 -14.37 0.61 10.79
CA ASN A 278 -15.82 0.80 10.71
C ASN A 278 -16.49 0.78 12.10
N ASN A 279 -15.91 0.07 13.06
CA ASN A 279 -16.45 -0.06 14.41
C ASN A 279 -16.22 1.18 15.27
N SER A 280 -15.12 1.91 15.08
CA SER A 280 -14.84 3.15 15.84
C SER A 280 -15.92 4.23 15.61
N LYS A 281 -16.42 4.36 14.38
CA LYS A 281 -17.50 5.31 14.03
C LYS A 281 -18.86 5.00 14.67
N LYS A 282 -19.12 3.75 15.06
CA LYS A 282 -20.36 3.37 15.77
C LYS A 282 -20.30 3.74 17.26
N ASN A 283 -19.10 3.75 17.85
CA ASN A 283 -18.92 4.11 19.25
C ASN A 283 -18.88 5.63 19.45
N GLU A 284 -18.27 6.39 18.52
CA GLU A 284 -18.29 7.87 18.57
C GLU A 284 -19.68 8.48 18.36
N LYS A 285 -20.66 7.74 17.81
CA LYS A 285 -22.05 8.20 17.67
C LYS A 285 -22.95 7.87 18.86
N LYS A 286 -22.42 7.14 19.85
CA LYS A 286 -23.15 6.70 21.05
C LYS A 286 -22.65 7.36 22.34
N SER A 287 -21.67 8.25 22.24
CA SER A 287 -21.18 9.13 23.33
C SER A 287 -21.51 10.57 22.99
#